data_AF-A0A1S6ILV9-F1
#
_entry.id   AF-A0A1S6ILV9-F1
#
_cell.length_a   1.000
_cell.length_b   1.000
_cell.length_c   1.000
_cell.angle_alpha   90.00
_cell.angle_beta   90.00
_cell.angle_gamma   90.00
#
_symmetry.space_group_name_H-M   'P 1'
#
loop_
_entity.id
_entity.type
_entity.pdbx_description
1 polymer ?
#
loop_
_entity_poly.entity_id
_entity_poly.type
_entity_poly.pdbx_seq_one_letter_code
_entity_poly.pdbx_strand_id
1 'polypeptide(L)'
;MKQYKPLTVKYIGKSGKEIELMIEEFPDDQELIIAVSDSNYQAEWKTELLDFYYEEKLNDRKQSRSDRHRSYEDISREDYKNRKLQKRVIESNIDVESQVLSRIWMNELTSILSDRQIYLIQRCLIDGESYSSIAREEGKDESAIRKAVNRAKIKLKKYFQDRPN
;
A
#
# COMPACT_ATOMS: atom_id res chain seq x y z
N MET A 1 34.98 -21.35 13.46
CA MET A 1 34.05 -20.89 12.40
C MET A 1 33.56 -22.13 11.69
N LYS A 2 32.26 -22.47 11.79
CA LYS A 2 31.70 -23.58 11.01
C LYS A 2 31.67 -23.10 9.56
N GLN A 3 32.47 -23.74 8.70
CA GLN A 3 32.49 -23.44 7.28
C GLN A 3 31.31 -24.19 6.66
N TYR A 4 30.49 -23.47 5.89
CA TYR A 4 29.37 -24.04 5.15
C TYR A 4 29.65 -23.85 3.67
N LYS A 5 29.30 -24.84 2.85
CA LYS A 5 29.46 -24.77 1.39
C LYS A 5 28.15 -25.19 0.71
N PRO A 6 27.79 -24.56 -0.41
CA PRO A 6 26.62 -24.98 -1.17
C PRO A 6 26.88 -26.34 -1.82
N LEU A 7 25.89 -27.23 -1.76
CA LEU A 7 25.94 -28.57 -2.35
C LEU A 7 24.69 -28.83 -3.19
N THR A 8 24.90 -29.31 -4.42
CA THR A 8 23.82 -29.76 -5.31
C THR A 8 23.85 -31.28 -5.41
N VAL A 9 22.75 -31.93 -5.06
CA VAL A 9 22.64 -33.38 -5.00
C VAL A 9 21.39 -33.83 -5.77
N LYS A 10 21.51 -34.93 -6.50
CA LYS A 10 20.36 -35.62 -7.10
C LYS A 10 19.98 -36.79 -6.22
N TYR A 11 18.73 -36.84 -5.79
CA TYR A 11 18.25 -37.93 -4.95
C TYR A 11 16.82 -38.34 -5.31
N ILE A 12 16.44 -39.56 -4.95
CA ILE A 12 15.10 -40.08 -5.17
C ILE A 12 14.27 -39.75 -3.92
N GLY A 13 13.31 -38.83 -4.04
CA GLY A 13 12.46 -38.44 -2.91
C GLY A 13 11.38 -39.49 -2.60
N LYS A 14 10.65 -39.32 -1.49
CA LYS A 14 9.54 -40.20 -1.04
C LYS A 14 8.51 -40.58 -2.12
N SER A 15 8.35 -39.73 -3.15
CA SER A 15 7.43 -39.95 -4.27
C SER A 15 8.00 -40.82 -5.40
N GLY A 16 9.24 -41.33 -5.28
CA GLY A 16 9.94 -42.13 -6.28
C GLY A 16 10.49 -41.32 -7.46
N LYS A 17 10.45 -39.99 -7.40
CA LYS A 17 10.98 -39.09 -8.43
C LYS A 17 12.39 -38.63 -8.10
N GLU A 18 13.22 -38.49 -9.13
CA GLU A 18 14.52 -37.86 -9.03
C GLU A 18 14.36 -36.35 -8.84
N ILE A 19 14.93 -35.82 -7.76
CA ILE A 19 14.87 -34.42 -7.36
C ILE A 19 16.30 -33.89 -7.30
N GLU A 20 16.54 -32.80 -8.02
CA GLU A 20 17.76 -32.02 -7.88
C GLU A 20 17.59 -31.00 -6.76
N LEU A 21 18.30 -31.22 -5.65
CA LEU A 21 18.25 -30.39 -4.46
C LEU A 21 19.56 -29.61 -4.33
N MET A 22 19.44 -28.29 -4.38
CA MET A 22 20.50 -27.36 -3.99
C MET A 22 20.29 -26.98 -2.53
N ILE A 23 21.29 -27.28 -1.69
CA ILE A 23 21.38 -26.91 -0.27
C ILE A 23 22.43 -25.81 -0.17
N GLU A 24 22.04 -24.62 0.30
CA GLU A 24 22.93 -23.44 0.33
C GLU A 24 23.93 -23.50 1.49
N GLU A 25 23.52 -24.05 2.63
CA GLU A 25 24.32 -24.13 3.85
C GLU A 25 24.54 -25.60 4.29
N PHE A 26 25.32 -26.35 3.51
CA PHE A 26 25.72 -27.71 3.91
C PHE A 26 26.99 -27.66 4.77
N PRO A 27 27.10 -28.45 5.86
CA PRO A 27 28.33 -28.54 6.66
C PRO A 27 29.55 -28.90 5.80
N ASP A 28 30.68 -28.20 5.97
CA ASP A 28 31.95 -28.51 5.30
C ASP A 28 32.65 -29.74 5.92
N ASP A 29 31.92 -30.85 5.99
CA ASP A 29 32.40 -32.15 6.44
C ASP A 29 32.61 -33.03 5.20
N GLN A 30 33.87 -33.37 4.93
CA GLN A 30 34.26 -34.12 3.74
C GLN A 30 33.64 -35.52 3.69
N GLU A 31 33.49 -36.19 4.84
CA GLU A 31 32.92 -37.53 4.89
C GLU A 31 31.42 -37.50 4.55
N LEU A 32 30.70 -36.51 5.09
CA LEU A 32 29.28 -36.31 4.81
C LEU A 32 29.04 -35.87 3.36
N ILE A 33 29.86 -34.97 2.81
CA ILE A 33 29.74 -34.54 1.41
C ILE A 33 29.94 -35.72 0.46
N ILE A 34 30.94 -36.57 0.71
CA ILE A 34 31.19 -37.77 -0.11
C ILE A 34 29.99 -38.72 0.01
N ALA A 35 29.55 -39.06 1.22
CA ALA A 35 28.43 -39.99 1.44
C ALA A 35 27.11 -39.50 0.81
N VAL A 36 26.83 -38.20 0.88
CA VAL A 36 25.60 -37.60 0.32
C VAL A 36 25.68 -37.50 -1.20
N SER A 37 26.84 -37.15 -1.76
CA SER A 37 27.06 -37.06 -3.22
C SER A 37 27.03 -38.43 -3.91
N ASP A 38 27.39 -39.49 -3.19
CA ASP A 38 27.52 -40.82 -3.78
C ASP A 38 26.15 -41.47 -4.05
N SER A 39 25.74 -41.57 -5.33
CA SER A 39 24.41 -42.05 -5.72
C SER A 39 24.09 -43.49 -5.27
N ASN A 40 25.13 -44.31 -5.06
CA ASN A 40 24.99 -45.71 -4.65
C ASN A 40 24.94 -45.90 -3.12
N TYR A 41 25.20 -44.85 -2.35
CA TYR A 41 25.16 -44.92 -0.89
C TYR A 41 23.71 -44.77 -0.41
N GLN A 42 23.12 -45.91 -0.04
CA GLN A 42 21.75 -46.02 0.49
C GLN A 42 21.81 -46.18 2.01
N ALA A 43 21.78 -45.07 2.73
CA ALA A 43 21.62 -45.06 4.18
C ALA A 43 20.34 -44.31 4.54
N GLU A 44 19.60 -44.82 5.54
CA GLU A 44 18.32 -44.24 5.96
C GLU A 44 18.48 -42.77 6.38
N TRP A 45 19.54 -42.46 7.14
CA TRP A 45 19.85 -41.09 7.59
C TRP A 45 20.08 -40.11 6.43
N LYS A 46 20.60 -40.58 5.29
CA LYS A 46 20.84 -39.73 4.11
C LYS A 46 19.52 -39.34 3.46
N THR A 47 18.61 -40.30 3.32
CA THR A 47 17.27 -40.03 2.76
C THR A 47 16.49 -39.10 3.67
N GLU A 48 16.50 -39.34 4.98
CA GLU A 48 15.83 -38.46 5.95
C GLU A 48 16.40 -37.04 5.95
N LEU A 49 17.72 -36.89 5.87
CA LEU A 49 18.39 -35.59 5.80
C LEU A 49 17.98 -34.82 4.53
N LEU A 50 18.00 -35.48 3.37
CA LEU A 50 17.63 -34.85 2.10
C LEU A 50 16.14 -34.51 2.03
N ASP A 51 15.28 -35.35 2.63
CA ASP A 51 13.86 -35.08 2.76
C ASP A 51 13.60 -33.87 3.67
N PHE A 52 14.35 -33.73 4.78
CA PHE A 52 14.26 -32.55 5.66
C PHE A 52 14.54 -31.25 4.91
N TYR A 53 15.67 -31.16 4.20
CA TYR A 53 16.03 -29.97 3.42
C TYR A 53 15.04 -29.70 2.28
N TYR A 54 14.47 -30.73 1.68
CA TYR A 54 13.46 -30.57 0.64
C TYR A 54 12.12 -30.05 1.19
N GLU A 55 11.68 -30.55 2.35
CA GLU A 55 10.46 -30.10 3.03
C GLU A 55 10.60 -28.65 3.51
N GLU A 56 11.77 -28.27 4.04
CA GLU A 56 12.08 -26.89 4.42
C GLU A 56 11.95 -25.93 3.21
N LYS A 57 12.57 -26.29 2.07
CA LYS A 57 12.47 -25.53 0.82
C LYS A 57 11.03 -25.41 0.30
N LEU A 58 10.18 -26.41 0.54
CA LEU A 58 8.76 -26.34 0.20
C LEU A 58 7.97 -25.45 1.16
N ASN A 59 8.33 -25.44 2.44
CA ASN A 59 7.70 -24.59 3.46
C ASN A 59 8.00 -23.11 3.20
N ASP A 60 9.24 -22.74 2.85
CA ASP A 60 9.58 -21.37 2.47
C ASP A 60 8.77 -20.89 1.25
N ARG A 61 8.54 -21.78 0.28
CA ARG A 61 7.66 -21.51 -0.87
C ARG A 61 6.18 -21.36 -0.48
N LYS A 62 5.73 -22.01 0.59
CA LYS A 62 4.37 -21.85 1.13
C LYS A 62 4.25 -20.58 1.97
N GLN A 63 5.23 -20.24 2.81
CA GLN A 63 5.24 -19.05 3.66
C GLN A 63 5.47 -17.76 2.89
N SER A 64 6.24 -17.78 1.80
CA SER A 64 6.37 -16.64 0.87
C SER A 64 5.07 -16.30 0.13
N ARG A 65 4.08 -17.21 0.11
CA ARG A 65 2.71 -16.96 -0.37
C ARG A 65 1.79 -16.50 0.77
N SER A 66 2.23 -15.51 1.55
CA SER A 66 1.48 -14.95 2.69
C SER A 66 0.08 -14.44 2.32
N ASP A 67 -0.19 -14.18 1.04
CA ASP A 67 -1.50 -13.78 0.53
C ASP A 67 -2.58 -14.86 0.60
N ARG A 68 -2.22 -16.16 0.71
CA ARG A 68 -3.19 -17.27 0.68
C ARG A 68 -3.57 -17.83 2.04
N HIS A 69 -2.83 -17.49 3.09
CA HIS A 69 -3.06 -17.98 4.44
C HIS A 69 -3.12 -16.82 5.44
N ARG A 70 -4.12 -15.94 5.29
CA ARG A 70 -4.58 -15.15 6.44
C ARG A 70 -5.64 -15.97 7.17
N SER A 71 -5.42 -16.26 8.45
CA SER A 71 -6.45 -16.84 9.30
C SER A 71 -7.66 -15.89 9.32
N TYR A 72 -8.88 -16.43 9.34
CA TYR A 72 -10.09 -15.62 9.53
C TYR A 72 -10.05 -14.84 10.85
N GLU A 73 -9.27 -15.31 11.82
CA GLU A 73 -9.07 -14.70 13.14
C GLU A 73 -8.11 -13.50 13.11
N ASP A 74 -7.26 -13.37 12.08
CA ASP A 74 -6.32 -12.24 11.92
C ASP A 74 -6.98 -11.01 11.28
N ILE A 75 -8.25 -11.11 10.86
CA ILE A 75 -9.00 -9.97 10.35
C ILE A 75 -9.72 -9.36 11.54
N SER A 76 -9.13 -8.31 12.11
CA SER A 76 -9.81 -7.47 13.09
C SER A 76 -11.17 -7.01 12.54
N ARG A 77 -12.16 -6.83 13.42
CA ARG A 77 -13.49 -6.31 13.05
C ARG A 77 -13.37 -4.96 12.33
N GLU A 78 -12.36 -4.17 12.70
CA GLU A 78 -11.97 -2.91 12.06
C GLU A 78 -11.45 -3.13 10.63
N ASP A 79 -10.67 -4.16 10.37
CA ASP A 79 -10.16 -4.48 9.01
C ASP A 79 -11.28 -4.92 8.06
N TYR A 80 -12.28 -5.64 8.57
CA TYR A 80 -13.46 -6.01 7.78
C TYR A 80 -14.31 -4.77 7.46
N LYS A 81 -14.53 -3.88 8.44
CA LYS A 81 -15.21 -2.59 8.20
C LYS A 81 -14.46 -1.74 7.19
N ASN A 82 -13.12 -1.65 7.31
CA ASN A 82 -12.27 -0.88 6.42
C ASN A 82 -12.32 -1.44 4.99
N ARG A 83 -12.29 -2.76 4.79
CA ARG A 83 -12.46 -3.36 3.46
C ARG A 83 -13.85 -3.14 2.87
N LYS A 84 -14.92 -3.20 3.67
CA LYS A 84 -16.29 -2.92 3.21
C LYS A 84 -16.50 -1.44 2.89
N LEU A 85 -15.78 -0.54 3.56
CA LEU A 85 -15.76 0.88 3.22
C LEU A 85 -14.94 1.13 1.95
N GLN A 86 -13.76 0.54 1.82
CA GLN A 86 -12.92 0.64 0.62
C GLN A 86 -13.64 0.11 -0.63
N LYS A 87 -14.29 -1.06 -0.57
CA LYS A 87 -15.06 -1.58 -1.71
C LYS A 87 -16.16 -0.62 -2.14
N ARG A 88 -16.92 -0.07 -1.19
CA ARG A 88 -17.98 0.91 -1.50
C ARG A 88 -17.43 2.21 -2.07
N VAL A 89 -16.28 2.67 -1.59
CA VAL A 89 -15.58 3.86 -2.11
C VAL A 89 -15.12 3.63 -3.56
N ILE A 90 -14.47 2.49 -3.82
CA ILE A 90 -13.99 2.12 -5.16
C ILE A 90 -15.16 1.97 -6.15
N GLU A 91 -16.27 1.35 -5.72
CA GLU A 91 -17.49 1.20 -6.52
C GLU A 91 -18.20 2.54 -6.79
N SER A 92 -18.02 3.53 -5.92
CA SER A 92 -18.68 4.84 -6.04
C SER A 92 -17.98 5.84 -6.98
N ASN A 93 -16.81 5.49 -7.54
CA ASN A 93 -15.97 6.43 -8.32
C ASN A 93 -15.75 7.78 -7.61
N ILE A 94 -15.80 7.75 -6.27
CA ILE A 94 -15.60 8.92 -5.43
C ILE A 94 -14.11 9.06 -5.24
N ASP A 95 -13.53 10.11 -5.81
CA ASP A 95 -12.17 10.53 -5.51
C ASP A 95 -12.11 11.08 -4.07
N VAL A 96 -11.90 10.15 -3.13
CA VAL A 96 -11.82 10.44 -1.70
C VAL A 96 -10.63 11.34 -1.38
N GLU A 97 -9.54 11.24 -2.13
CA GLU A 97 -8.39 12.14 -1.96
C GLU A 97 -8.80 13.57 -2.28
N SER A 98 -9.45 13.80 -3.42
CA SER A 98 -9.99 15.12 -3.75
C SER A 98 -11.02 15.63 -2.73
N GLN A 99 -11.88 14.77 -2.17
CA GLN A 99 -12.83 15.20 -1.14
C GLN A 99 -12.15 15.55 0.19
N VAL A 100 -11.16 14.78 0.61
CA VAL A 100 -10.39 15.06 1.84
C VAL A 100 -9.57 16.32 1.68
N LEU A 101 -8.89 16.49 0.54
CA LEU A 101 -8.15 17.71 0.20
C LEU A 101 -9.07 18.92 0.14
N SER A 102 -10.24 18.81 -0.50
CA SER A 102 -11.24 19.88 -0.55
C SER A 102 -11.72 20.24 0.85
N ARG A 103 -11.92 19.25 1.73
CA ARG A 103 -12.40 19.49 3.09
C ARG A 103 -11.33 20.12 3.99
N ILE A 104 -10.09 19.70 3.87
CA ILE A 104 -8.94 20.33 4.56
C ILE A 104 -8.77 21.77 4.08
N TRP A 105 -8.83 21.99 2.76
CA TRP A 105 -8.72 23.30 2.15
C TRP A 105 -9.86 24.21 2.59
N MET A 106 -11.10 23.73 2.58
CA MET A 106 -12.26 24.48 3.05
C MET A 106 -12.19 24.80 4.54
N ASN A 107 -11.70 23.89 5.39
CA ASN A 107 -11.50 24.17 6.80
C ASN A 107 -10.43 25.26 7.02
N GLU A 108 -9.31 25.21 6.31
CA GLU A 108 -8.31 26.29 6.36
C GLU A 108 -8.91 27.62 5.88
N LEU A 109 -9.68 27.62 4.79
CA LEU A 109 -10.35 28.81 4.28
C LEU A 109 -11.37 29.38 5.28
N THR A 110 -12.10 28.54 6.02
CA THR A 110 -13.05 28.99 7.08
C THR A 110 -12.37 29.72 8.22
N SER A 111 -11.08 29.49 8.47
CA SER A 111 -10.34 30.23 9.51
C SER A 111 -9.96 31.66 9.09
N ILE A 112 -10.00 31.99 7.79
CA ILE A 112 -9.47 33.24 7.22
C ILE A 112 -10.60 34.12 6.65
N LEU A 113 -11.58 33.48 6.02
CA LEU A 113 -12.65 34.11 5.27
C LEU A 113 -13.98 33.98 6.01
N SER A 114 -14.88 34.94 5.81
CA SER A 114 -16.27 34.76 6.26
C SER A 114 -17.02 33.80 5.35
N ASP A 115 -18.11 33.20 5.83
CA ASP A 115 -18.95 32.28 5.05
C ASP A 115 -19.35 32.85 3.70
N ARG A 116 -19.67 34.14 3.66
CA ARG A 116 -20.00 34.85 2.42
C ARG A 116 -18.83 34.91 1.44
N GLN A 117 -17.62 35.12 1.95
CA GLN A 117 -16.39 35.16 1.14
C GLN A 117 -16.02 33.78 0.61
N ILE A 118 -16.18 32.74 1.44
CA ILE A 118 -15.96 31.34 1.08
C ILE A 118 -16.93 30.92 -0.02
N TYR A 119 -18.21 31.19 0.17
CA TYR A 119 -19.25 30.92 -0.82
C TYR A 119 -18.91 31.53 -2.18
N LEU A 120 -18.49 32.80 -2.20
CA LEU A 120 -18.12 33.47 -3.45
C LEU A 120 -16.83 32.93 -4.07
N ILE A 121 -15.83 32.57 -3.26
CA ILE A 121 -14.59 31.94 -3.74
C ILE A 121 -14.90 30.56 -4.34
N GLN A 122 -15.75 29.76 -3.71
CA GLN A 122 -16.14 28.45 -4.21
C GLN A 122 -16.81 28.56 -5.58
N ARG A 123 -17.86 29.37 -5.69
CA ARG A 123 -18.59 29.56 -6.96
C ARG A 123 -17.71 30.12 -8.08
N CYS A 124 -16.86 31.10 -7.78
CA CYS A 124 -16.05 31.76 -8.82
C CYS A 124 -14.78 30.99 -9.20
N LEU A 125 -14.13 30.33 -8.22
CA LEU A 125 -12.77 29.80 -8.38
C LEU A 125 -12.76 28.27 -8.54
N ILE A 126 -13.69 27.57 -7.88
CA ILE A 126 -13.83 26.11 -7.97
C ILE A 126 -14.84 25.76 -9.06
N ASP A 127 -16.04 26.35 -9.00
CA ASP A 127 -17.14 26.03 -9.93
C ASP A 127 -17.05 26.79 -11.27
N GLY A 128 -16.17 27.79 -11.36
CA GLY A 128 -15.88 28.54 -12.59
C GLY A 128 -17.01 29.47 -13.06
N GLU A 129 -17.94 29.82 -12.18
CA GLU A 129 -19.06 30.68 -12.52
C GLU A 129 -18.64 32.15 -12.71
N SER A 130 -19.33 32.85 -13.63
CA SER A 130 -19.07 34.26 -13.87
C SER A 130 -19.69 35.15 -12.78
N TYR A 131 -19.04 36.28 -12.48
CA TYR A 131 -19.57 37.25 -11.52
C TYR A 131 -20.97 37.76 -11.88
N SER A 132 -21.25 37.90 -13.19
CA SER A 132 -22.56 38.34 -13.69
C SER A 132 -23.64 37.29 -13.50
N SER A 133 -23.30 36.00 -13.56
CA SER A 133 -24.24 34.90 -13.25
C SER A 133 -24.65 34.92 -11.79
N ILE A 134 -23.68 34.98 -10.88
CA ILE A 134 -23.90 35.04 -9.42
C ILE A 134 -24.68 36.31 -9.04
N ALA A 135 -24.32 37.44 -9.64
CA ALA A 135 -25.00 38.71 -9.42
C ALA A 135 -26.48 38.66 -9.83
N ARG A 136 -26.77 38.05 -10.99
CA ARG A 136 -28.14 37.87 -11.48
C ARG A 136 -28.97 36.95 -10.57
N GLU A 137 -28.38 35.84 -10.12
CA GLU A 137 -29.06 34.90 -9.23
C GLU A 137 -29.40 35.54 -7.87
N GLU A 138 -28.49 36.36 -7.34
CA GLU A 138 -28.70 37.02 -6.04
C GLU A 138 -29.45 38.36 -6.14
N GLY A 139 -29.77 38.83 -7.35
CA GLY A 139 -30.36 40.16 -7.57
C GLY A 139 -29.44 41.31 -7.14
N LYS A 140 -28.12 41.14 -7.26
CA LYS A 140 -27.09 42.13 -6.88
C LYS A 140 -26.37 42.69 -8.09
N ASP A 141 -25.65 43.79 -7.88
CA ASP A 141 -24.75 44.34 -8.90
C ASP A 141 -23.48 43.50 -9.06
N GLU A 142 -23.03 43.33 -10.30
CA GLU A 142 -21.82 42.58 -10.63
C GLU A 142 -20.58 43.17 -9.92
N SER A 143 -20.50 44.50 -9.85
CA SER A 143 -19.37 45.18 -9.22
C SER A 143 -19.30 44.88 -7.73
N ALA A 144 -20.45 44.68 -7.07
CA ALA A 144 -20.49 44.30 -5.65
C ALA A 144 -19.94 42.88 -5.43
N ILE A 145 -20.31 41.92 -6.30
CA ILE A 145 -19.77 40.56 -6.28
C ILE A 145 -18.25 40.58 -6.52
N ARG A 146 -17.81 41.30 -7.56
CA ARG A 146 -16.39 41.45 -7.89
C ARG A 146 -15.57 42.02 -6.73
N LYS A 147 -16.07 43.09 -6.09
CA LYS A 147 -15.41 43.70 -4.92
C LYS A 147 -15.32 42.73 -3.75
N ALA A 148 -16.37 41.96 -3.48
CA ALA A 148 -16.38 40.97 -2.40
C ALA A 148 -15.37 39.84 -2.65
N VAL A 149 -15.31 39.31 -3.88
CA VAL A 149 -14.33 38.29 -4.29
C VAL A 149 -12.90 38.83 -4.19
N ASN A 150 -12.64 40.05 -4.67
CA ASN A 150 -11.30 40.65 -4.59
C ASN A 150 -10.82 40.85 -3.15
N ARG A 151 -11.73 41.25 -2.23
CA ARG A 151 -11.40 41.34 -0.80
C ARG A 151 -11.03 39.97 -0.22
N ALA A 152 -11.73 38.91 -0.62
CA ALA A 152 -11.41 37.54 -0.20
C ALA A 152 -10.03 37.10 -0.73
N LYS A 153 -9.75 37.35 -2.01
CA LYS A 153 -8.44 37.06 -2.62
C LYS A 153 -7.28 37.79 -1.93
N ILE A 154 -7.45 39.06 -1.57
CA ILE A 154 -6.43 39.83 -0.84
C ILE A 154 -6.14 39.22 0.53
N LYS A 155 -7.17 38.81 1.27
CA LYS A 155 -7.00 38.13 2.57
C LYS A 155 -6.23 36.82 2.43
N LEU A 156 -6.61 35.99 1.46
CA LEU A 156 -5.91 34.73 1.19
C LEU A 156 -4.45 34.97 0.82
N LYS A 157 -4.19 35.92 -0.09
CA LYS A 157 -2.83 36.27 -0.49
C LYS A 157 -1.98 36.70 0.71
N LYS A 158 -2.52 37.54 1.59
CA LYS A 158 -1.80 37.98 2.80
C LYS A 158 -1.50 36.80 3.72
N TYR A 159 -2.48 35.92 3.96
CA TYR A 159 -2.29 34.74 4.79
C TYR A 159 -1.19 33.80 4.28
N PHE A 160 -1.16 33.53 2.97
CA PHE A 160 -0.11 32.69 2.39
C PHE A 160 1.26 33.37 2.27
N GLN A 161 1.30 34.71 2.24
CA GLN A 161 2.56 35.47 2.26
C GLN A 161 3.17 35.57 3.67
N ASP A 162 2.33 35.60 4.70
CA ASP A 162 2.75 35.75 6.10
C ASP A 162 3.06 34.40 6.78
N ARG A 163 2.81 33.25 6.13
CA ARG A 163 3.18 31.92 6.65
C ARG A 163 4.69 31.69 6.42
N PRO A 164 5.50 31.47 7.46
CA PRO A 164 6.86 30.94 7.27
C PRO A 164 6.76 29.52 6.73
N ASN A 165 7.56 29.21 5.71
CA ASN A 165 7.70 27.86 5.13
C ASN A 165 8.06 26.82 6.21
#